data_AF-A0A069E2L6-F1
#
_entry.id   AF-A0A069E2L6-F1
#
_cell.length_a   1.000
_cell.length_b   1.000
_cell.length_c   1.000
_cell.angle_alpha   90.00
_cell.angle_beta   90.00
_cell.angle_gamma   90.00
#
_symmetry.space_group_name_H-M   'P 1'
#
loop_
_entity.id
_entity.type
_entity.pdbx_description
1 polymer ?
#
loop_
_entity_poly.entity_id
_entity_poly.type
_entity_poly.pdbx_seq_one_letter_code
_entity_poly.pdbx_strand_id
1 'polypeptide(L)' 'MCVPVDDPAMLCWLQTQLRVISAWQDELASRPDADLRQVERLARHHDWLTEELTRLSPYRQAA' A
#
# COMPACT_ATOMS: atom_id res chain seq x y z
N MET A 1 20.01 1.63 -8.71
CA MET A 1 20.08 2.57 -7.57
C MET A 1 19.17 2.02 -6.48
N CYS A 2 19.72 1.54 -5.37
CA CYS A 2 18.92 1.17 -4.21
C CYS A 2 18.56 2.47 -3.48
N VAL A 3 17.27 2.75 -3.33
CA VAL A 3 16.82 3.89 -2.50
C VAL A 3 17.15 3.54 -1.05
N PRO A 4 17.77 4.45 -0.27
CA PRO A 4 18.01 4.20 1.14
C PRO A 4 16.69 3.86 1.84
N VAL A 5 16.67 2.72 2.54
CA VAL A 5 15.50 2.22 3.29
C VAL A 5 15.01 3.24 4.32
N ASP A 6 15.90 4.13 4.76
CA ASP A 6 15.65 5.12 5.81
C ASP A 6 15.14 6.47 5.28
N ASP A 7 14.73 6.60 4.02
CA ASP A 7 14.16 7.85 3.51
C ASP A 7 12.74 8.08 4.09
N PRO A 8 12.53 9.07 4.97
CA PRO A 8 11.21 9.35 5.54
C PRO A 8 10.19 9.75 4.46
N ALA A 9 10.65 10.32 3.34
CA ALA A 9 9.80 10.65 2.20
C ALA A 9 9.30 9.39 1.50
N MET A 10 10.12 8.34 1.40
CA MET A 10 9.71 7.04 0.86
C MET A 10 8.63 6.39 1.73
N LEU A 11 8.80 6.39 3.06
CA LEU A 11 7.78 5.84 3.97
C LEU A 11 6.47 6.63 3.92
N CYS A 12 6.55 7.96 3.89
CA CYS A 12 5.38 8.83 3.72
C CYS A 12 4.67 8.55 2.39
N TRP A 13 5.44 8.35 1.31
CA TRP A 13 4.91 7.99 0.01
C TRP A 13 4.22 6.62 0.03
N LEU A 14 4.83 5.59 0.61
CA LEU A 14 4.23 4.25 0.74
C LEU A 14 2.93 4.27 1.56
N GLN A 15 2.90 5.03 2.67
CA GLN A 15 1.66 5.23 3.44
C GLN A 15 0.57 5.93 2.64
N THR A 16 0.95 6.87 1.77
CA THR A 16 0.02 7.54 0.85
C THR A 16 -0.50 6.55 -0.20
N GLN A 17 0.37 5.70 -0.75
CA GLN A 17 -0.04 4.65 -1.69
C GLN A 17 -1.05 3.69 -1.06
N LEU A 18 -0.84 3.29 0.20
CA LEU A 18 -1.78 2.42 0.91
C LEU A 18 -3.18 3.04 1.00
N ARG A 19 -3.27 4.34 1.35
CA ARG A 19 -4.55 5.07 1.42
C ARG A 19 -5.25 5.15 0.06
N VAL A 20 -4.50 5.40 -1.01
CA VAL A 20 -5.06 5.44 -2.38
C VAL A 20 -5.62 4.08 -2.76
N ILE A 21 -4.91 3.00 -2.44
CA ILE A 21 -5.36 1.64 -2.73
C ILE A 21 -6.62 1.30 -1.93
N SER A 22 -6.69 1.65 -0.64
CA SER A 22 -7.89 1.43 0.17
C SER A 22 -9.10 2.19 -0.42
N ALA A 23 -8.93 3.46 -0.79
CA ALA A 23 -10.00 4.23 -1.43
C ALA A 23 -10.45 3.58 -2.75
N TRP A 24 -9.51 3.04 -3.53
CA TRP A 24 -9.85 2.36 -4.78
C TRP A 24 -10.57 1.02 -4.55
N GLN A 25 -10.28 0.30 -3.45
CA GLN A 25 -11.04 -0.87 -3.05
C GLN A 25 -12.48 -0.51 -2.69
N ASP A 26 -12.69 0.57 -1.94
CA ASP A 26 -14.03 1.06 -1.57
C ASP A 26 -14.84 1.45 -2.82
N GLU A 27 -14.21 2.13 -3.78
CA GLU A 27 -14.83 2.46 -5.05
C GLU A 27 -15.21 1.22 -5.86
N LEU A 28 -14.35 0.18 -5.91
CA LEU A 28 -14.67 -1.07 -6.60
C LEU A 28 -15.79 -1.83 -5.89
N ALA A 29 -15.81 -1.85 -4.56
CA ALA A 29 -16.86 -2.49 -3.78
C ALA A 29 -18.24 -1.85 -4.00
N SER A 30 -18.29 -0.56 -4.35
CA SER A 30 -19.53 0.14 -4.69
C SER A 30 -20.09 -0.19 -6.09
N ARG A 31 -19.32 -0.90 -6.93
CA ARG A 31 -19.68 -1.20 -8.32
C ARG A 31 -20.10 -2.67 -8.47
N PRO A 32 -21.37 -2.96 -8.84
CA PRO A 32 -21.85 -4.34 -8.97
C PRO A 32 -21.24 -5.09 -10.16
N ASP A 33 -20.66 -4.36 -11.12
CA ASP A 33 -20.01 -4.85 -12.33
C ASP A 33 -18.48 -4.81 -12.25
N ALA A 34 -17.92 -4.60 -11.06
CA ALA A 34 -16.47 -4.59 -10.85
C ALA A 34 -15.83 -5.91 -11.33
N ASP A 35 -14.74 -5.79 -12.09
CA ASP A 35 -13.95 -6.95 -12.52
C ASP A 35 -13.31 -7.63 -11.29
N LEU A 36 -13.74 -8.86 -11.02
CA LEU A 36 -13.22 -9.69 -9.91
C LEU A 36 -11.70 -9.82 -9.95
N ARG A 37 -11.08 -9.90 -11.13
CA ARG A 37 -9.62 -9.98 -11.25
C ARG A 37 -8.94 -8.69 -10.81
N GLN A 38 -9.57 -7.56 -11.09
CA GLN A 38 -9.07 -6.26 -10.66
C GLN A 38 -9.19 -6.11 -9.14
N VAL A 39 -10.30 -6.55 -8.56
CA VAL A 39 -10.53 -6.57 -7.10
C VAL A 39 -9.47 -7.44 -6.41
N GLU A 40 -9.26 -8.67 -6.87
CA GLU A 40 -8.26 -9.58 -6.30
C GLU A 40 -6.83 -9.04 -6.40
N ARG A 41 -6.48 -8.43 -7.55
CA ARG A 41 -5.15 -7.84 -7.75
C ARG A 41 -4.93 -6.67 -6.80
N LEU A 42 -5.95 -5.84 -6.59
CA LEU A 42 -5.88 -4.70 -5.69
C LEU A 42 -5.81 -5.14 -4.22
N ALA A 43 -6.57 -6.17 -3.83
CA ALA A 43 -6.48 -6.81 -2.51
C ALA A 43 -5.06 -7.32 -2.23
N ARG A 44 -4.49 -8.10 -3.15
CA ARG A 44 -3.13 -8.61 -3.00
C ARG A 44 -2.08 -7.50 -2.89
N HIS A 45 -2.26 -6.41 -3.64
CA HIS A 45 -1.34 -5.26 -3.57
C HIS A 45 -1.44 -4.56 -2.22
N HIS A 46 -2.66 -4.35 -1.72
CA HIS A 46 -2.89 -3.78 -0.39
C HIS A 46 -2.23 -4.60 0.71
N ASP A 47 -2.41 -5.91 0.69
CA ASP A 47 -1.84 -6.82 1.68
C ASP A 47 -0.31 -6.78 1.65
N TRP A 48 0.28 -6.90 0.45
CA TRP A 48 1.72 -6.78 0.26
C TRP A 48 2.25 -5.45 0.81
N LEU A 49 1.65 -4.31 0.44
CA LEU A 49 2.12 -3.00 0.89
C LEU A 49 1.98 -2.81 2.40
N THR A 50 0.95 -3.41 3.01
CA THR A 50 0.76 -3.41 4.46
C THR A 50 1.86 -4.20 5.17
N GLU A 51 2.22 -5.38 4.65
CA GLU A 51 3.33 -6.18 5.17
C GLU A 51 4.68 -5.46 5.03
N GLU A 52 4.92 -4.84 3.88
CA GLU A 52 6.12 -4.03 3.61
C GLU A 52 6.24 -2.87 4.60
N LEU A 53 5.18 -2.10 4.81
CA LEU A 53 5.15 -1.00 5.76
C LEU A 53 5.36 -1.48 7.20
N THR A 54 4.77 -2.62 7.58
CA THR A 54 4.97 -3.23 8.90
C THR A 54 6.43 -3.62 9.10
N ARG A 55 7.07 -4.20 8.07
CA ARG A 55 8.49 -4.56 8.10
C ARG A 55 9.41 -3.34 8.17
N LEU A 56 9.03 -2.24 7.52
CA LEU A 56 9.83 -1.02 7.46
C LEU A 56 9.63 -0.10 8.68
N SER A 57 8.51 -0.22 9.40
CA SER A 57 8.18 0.63 10.55
C SER A 57 9.23 0.65 11.69
N PRO A 58 9.90 -0.46 12.05
CA PRO A 58 10.94 -0.45 13.08
C PRO A 58 12.15 0.41 12.72
N TYR A 59 12.52 0.49 11.44
CA TYR A 59 13.66 1.28 10.97
C TYR A 59 13.41 2.79 11.15
N ARG A 60 12.16 3.23 11.01
CA ARG A 60 11.76 4.61 11.29
C ARG A 60 11.86 5.00 12.76
N GLN A 61 11.74 4.05 13.69
CA GLN A 61 11.83 4.33 15.13
C GLN A 61 13.27 4.34 15.64
N ALA A 62 14.20 3.77 14.88
CA ALA A 62 15.62 3.67 15.22
C ALA A 62 16.48 4.82 14.64
N ALA A 63 15.94 5.60 13.69
CA ALA A 63 16.56 6.77 13.06
C ALA A 63 16.03 8.08 13.66
#